data_AF-A0A973BCP3-F1
#
_entry.id   AF-A0A973BCP3-F1
#
_cell.length_a   1.000
_cell.length_b   1.000
_cell.length_c   1.000
_cell.angle_alpha   90.00
_cell.angle_beta   90.00
_cell.angle_gamma   90.00
#
_symmetry.space_group_name_H-M   'P 1'
#
loop_
_entity.id
_entity.type
_entity.pdbx_description
1 polymer ?
#
loop_
_entity_poly.entity_id
_entity_poly.type
_entity_poly.pdbx_seq_one_letter_code
_entity_poly.pdbx_strand_id
1 'polypeptide(L)'
;MPAQVSTLIEWFNANIAGSAIWSGLGLATAILAVLFAIYLLIRAGAQLVALVSTAMASRKRRSTQGFGIAIAPLMGPRGAKQTKAVIAALEDYLALFTFGSPFEIVRAPRIRAKGAKGLRSSATTWLEKSSTDLILWGHRKRGKSTPTKVEVLSLGGSLKPNDAMHSEGLLPFIDKANPEATSKAVAYLVARALQPGLADGTAFRAEKLEPVADILMACLQERDSLPERTQLTLETDYCSMALALGGSEHLSRVIELRRRRLAGEEPLLPAFEVQARIDLGRALLHQAQSNFDPVRVREAMDHLKLAVERLKGDPILQLAQATNQAVQQGQAMLANRKRFSVTGGSTLLSNAVAPGIGQVTPVPPIPQ
;
A
#
# COMPACT_ATOMS: atom_id res chain seq x y z
N MET A 1 29.94 -59.76 50.02
CA MET A 1 28.88 -58.74 49.87
C MET A 1 27.76 -59.08 50.85
N PRO A 2 27.16 -58.11 51.54
CA PRO A 2 26.10 -58.41 52.52
C PRO A 2 24.89 -59.04 51.82
N ALA A 3 24.33 -60.10 52.40
CA ALA A 3 23.25 -60.93 51.82
C ALA A 3 21.96 -60.17 51.46
N GLN A 4 21.81 -58.95 51.99
CA GLN A 4 20.70 -58.05 51.66
C GLN A 4 20.86 -57.37 50.28
N VAL A 5 22.10 -57.23 49.79
CA VAL A 5 22.38 -56.64 48.47
C VAL A 5 22.12 -57.67 47.37
N SER A 6 22.42 -58.95 47.62
CA SER A 6 22.14 -60.03 46.65
C SER A 6 20.63 -60.26 46.46
N THR A 7 19.83 -60.22 47.52
CA THR A 7 18.36 -60.38 47.42
C THR A 7 17.69 -59.19 46.73
N LEU A 8 18.20 -57.98 46.92
CA LEU A 8 17.75 -56.78 46.20
C LEU A 8 18.10 -56.84 44.71
N ILE A 9 19.29 -57.32 44.36
CA ILE A 9 19.73 -57.49 42.97
C ILE A 9 18.93 -58.60 42.28
N GLU A 10 18.65 -59.72 42.96
CA GLU A 10 17.81 -60.80 42.43
C GLU A 10 16.36 -60.36 42.25
N TRP A 11 15.79 -59.63 43.20
CA TRP A 11 14.45 -59.07 43.08
C TRP A 11 14.36 -58.04 41.93
N PHE A 12 15.36 -57.17 41.80
CA PHE A 12 15.45 -56.20 40.71
C PHE A 12 15.56 -56.90 39.34
N ASN A 13 16.38 -57.93 39.24
CA ASN A 13 16.53 -58.69 38.00
C ASN A 13 15.27 -59.49 37.65
N ALA A 14 14.60 -60.09 38.64
CA ALA A 14 13.39 -60.87 38.44
C ALA A 14 12.17 -60.01 38.07
N ASN A 15 12.02 -58.82 38.68
CA ASN A 15 10.80 -58.02 38.54
C ASN A 15 10.93 -56.81 37.60
N ILE A 16 12.13 -56.27 37.42
CA ILE A 16 12.37 -55.05 36.63
C ILE A 16 13.15 -55.37 35.36
N ALA A 17 14.29 -56.05 35.45
CA ALA A 17 15.12 -56.34 34.27
C ALA A 17 14.52 -57.42 33.35
N GLY A 18 13.82 -58.42 33.90
CA GLY A 18 13.14 -59.48 33.14
C GLY A 18 11.72 -59.15 32.67
N SER A 19 11.17 -57.98 33.03
CA SER A 19 9.80 -57.61 32.73
C SER A 19 9.66 -57.00 31.33
N ALA A 20 8.85 -57.64 30.48
CA ALA A 20 8.50 -57.17 29.14
C ALA A 20 7.82 -55.77 29.15
N ILE A 21 7.17 -55.41 30.27
CA ILE A 21 6.47 -54.13 30.42
C ILE A 21 7.46 -52.98 30.65
N TRP A 22 8.47 -53.19 31.50
CA TRP A 22 9.49 -52.17 31.79
C TRP A 22 10.46 -51.98 30.63
N SER A 23 10.83 -53.07 29.95
CA SER A 23 11.62 -53.00 28.70
C SER A 23 10.83 -52.34 27.55
N GLY A 24 9.52 -52.60 27.43
CA GLY A 24 8.63 -51.90 26.50
C GLY A 24 8.51 -50.40 26.78
N LEU A 25 8.42 -50.00 28.06
CA LEU A 25 8.40 -48.59 28.47
C LEU A 25 9.75 -47.89 28.21
N GLY A 26 10.86 -48.59 28.47
CA GLY A 26 12.21 -48.11 28.18
C GLY A 26 12.44 -47.90 26.68
N LEU A 27 11.97 -48.82 25.85
CA LEU A 27 12.02 -48.68 24.39
C LEU A 27 11.16 -47.50 23.91
N ALA A 28 9.94 -47.37 24.41
CA ALA A 28 9.03 -46.28 24.03
C ALA A 28 9.59 -44.89 24.40
N THR A 29 10.16 -44.76 25.60
CA THR A 29 10.80 -43.51 26.04
C THR A 29 12.07 -43.19 25.25
N ALA A 30 12.88 -44.20 24.91
CA ALA A 30 14.03 -44.02 24.03
C ALA A 30 13.62 -43.56 22.62
N ILE A 31 12.57 -44.14 22.04
CA ILE A 31 12.03 -43.72 20.75
C ILE A 31 11.52 -42.28 20.80
N LEU A 32 10.78 -41.90 21.85
CA LEU A 32 10.31 -40.52 22.02
C LEU A 32 11.48 -39.54 22.18
N ALA A 33 12.53 -39.91 22.92
CA ALA A 33 13.73 -39.09 23.07
C ALA A 33 14.44 -38.89 21.72
N VAL A 34 14.56 -39.95 20.91
CA VAL A 34 15.13 -39.87 19.55
C VAL A 34 14.28 -38.98 18.64
N LEU A 35 12.95 -39.16 18.65
CA LEU A 35 12.04 -38.31 17.86
C LEU A 35 12.11 -36.84 18.30
N PHE A 36 12.23 -36.58 19.60
CA PHE A 36 12.39 -35.23 20.15
C PHE A 36 13.74 -34.62 19.75
N ALA A 37 14.83 -35.39 19.79
CA ALA A 37 16.14 -34.96 19.32
C ALA A 37 16.13 -34.63 17.81
N ILE A 38 15.49 -35.47 16.99
CA ILE A 38 15.30 -35.23 15.55
C ILE A 38 14.48 -33.94 15.33
N TYR A 39 13.41 -33.75 16.10
CA TYR A 39 12.60 -32.53 16.03
C TYR A 39 13.42 -31.27 16.37
N LEU A 40 14.26 -31.32 17.41
CA LEU A 40 15.15 -30.22 17.77
C LEU A 40 16.19 -29.95 16.68
N LEU A 41 16.79 -30.99 16.09
CA LEU A 41 17.74 -30.87 14.98
C LEU A 41 17.10 -30.24 13.74
N ILE A 42 15.89 -30.66 13.37
CA ILE A 42 15.12 -30.05 12.27
C ILE A 42 14.85 -28.57 12.55
N ARG A 43 14.46 -28.24 13.79
CA ARG A 43 14.18 -26.86 14.19
C ARG A 43 15.44 -25.98 14.18
N ALA A 44 16.57 -26.50 14.67
CA ALA A 44 17.86 -25.81 14.64
C ALA A 44 18.35 -25.60 13.21
N GLY A 45 18.25 -26.63 12.35
CA GLY A 45 18.57 -26.53 10.92
C GLY A 45 17.72 -25.48 10.20
N ALA A 46 16.41 -25.43 10.47
CA ALA A 46 15.54 -24.41 9.88
C ALA A 46 15.91 -22.98 10.33
N GLN A 47 16.36 -22.79 11.56
CA GLN A 47 16.82 -21.48 12.06
C GLN A 47 18.15 -21.06 11.44
N LEU A 48 19.10 -21.99 11.28
CA LEU A 48 20.36 -21.76 10.58
C LEU A 48 20.13 -21.38 9.11
N VAL A 49 19.26 -22.10 8.41
CA VAL A 49 18.87 -21.76 7.03
C VAL A 49 18.26 -20.37 6.95
N ALA A 50 17.40 -19.99 7.91
CA ALA A 50 16.84 -18.64 7.95
C ALA A 50 17.93 -17.57 8.12
N LEU A 51 18.86 -17.75 9.05
CA LEU A 51 19.97 -16.82 9.28
C LEU A 51 20.91 -16.70 8.06
N VAL A 52 21.30 -17.83 7.49
CA VAL A 52 22.14 -17.87 6.27
C VAL A 52 21.40 -17.24 5.09
N SER A 53 20.10 -17.49 4.93
CA SER A 53 19.31 -16.86 3.87
C SER A 53 19.26 -15.34 4.00
N THR A 54 19.15 -14.80 5.22
CA THR A 54 19.20 -13.34 5.43
C THR A 54 20.58 -12.74 5.22
N ALA A 55 21.65 -13.47 5.56
CA ALA A 55 23.03 -13.04 5.31
C ALA A 55 23.42 -13.13 3.82
N MET A 56 22.89 -14.13 3.10
CA MET A 56 23.05 -14.25 1.66
C MET A 56 22.22 -13.22 0.91
N ALA A 57 20.99 -12.95 1.33
CA ALA A 57 20.14 -11.88 0.80
C ALA A 57 20.86 -10.52 0.84
N SER A 58 21.46 -10.17 1.98
CA SER A 58 22.18 -8.90 2.14
C SER A 58 23.51 -8.86 1.38
N ARG A 59 24.24 -9.97 1.30
CA ARG A 59 25.45 -10.05 0.46
C ARG A 59 25.13 -9.96 -1.03
N LYS A 60 24.05 -10.59 -1.48
CA LYS A 60 23.67 -10.61 -2.90
C LYS A 60 23.23 -9.24 -3.38
N ARG A 61 22.42 -8.49 -2.60
CA ARG A 61 22.10 -7.10 -2.96
C ARG A 61 23.28 -6.15 -2.94
N ARG A 62 24.25 -6.30 -2.03
CA ARG A 62 25.46 -5.44 -2.05
C ARG A 62 26.20 -5.50 -3.40
N SER A 63 25.96 -6.52 -4.22
CA SER A 63 26.55 -6.66 -5.56
C SER A 63 25.67 -6.14 -6.71
N THR A 64 24.38 -5.89 -6.50
CA THR A 64 23.44 -5.44 -7.52
C THR A 64 23.02 -3.98 -7.28
N GLN A 65 23.44 -3.08 -8.15
CA GLN A 65 22.81 -1.77 -8.25
C GLN A 65 21.39 -2.00 -8.78
N GLY A 66 20.33 -1.50 -8.12
CA GLY A 66 18.95 -1.70 -8.54
C GLY A 66 17.93 -1.92 -7.42
N PHE A 67 16.70 -2.23 -7.81
CA PHE A 67 15.60 -2.47 -6.87
C PHE A 67 15.70 -3.83 -6.17
N GLY A 68 15.73 -3.84 -4.85
CA GLY A 68 15.67 -5.07 -4.05
C GLY A 68 14.23 -5.40 -3.66
N ILE A 69 13.71 -6.54 -4.12
CA ILE A 69 12.33 -6.95 -3.85
C ILE A 69 12.33 -8.24 -3.06
N ALA A 70 11.66 -8.22 -1.91
CA ALA A 70 11.62 -9.35 -1.01
C ALA A 70 10.23 -9.93 -0.90
N ILE A 71 10.15 -11.25 -1.06
CA ILE A 71 8.87 -11.96 -1.05
C ILE A 71 8.90 -13.00 0.05
N ALA A 72 8.09 -12.78 1.07
CA ALA A 72 7.86 -13.75 2.12
C ALA A 72 6.83 -14.79 1.67
N PRO A 73 6.92 -16.05 2.15
CA PRO A 73 5.94 -17.07 1.84
C PRO A 73 4.52 -16.64 2.21
N LEU A 74 3.62 -16.61 1.22
CA LEU A 74 2.20 -16.37 1.42
C LEU A 74 1.60 -17.50 2.25
N MET A 75 0.86 -17.15 3.29
CA MET A 75 0.26 -18.11 4.22
C MET A 75 -1.08 -18.64 3.70
N GLY A 76 -1.50 -19.80 4.20
CA GLY A 76 -2.81 -20.39 3.89
C GLY A 76 -2.81 -21.39 2.72
N PRO A 77 -3.99 -21.89 2.32
CA PRO A 77 -4.11 -22.94 1.30
C PRO A 77 -3.47 -22.50 -0.02
N ARG A 78 -2.61 -23.35 -0.61
CA ARG A 78 -1.85 -23.07 -1.85
C ARG A 78 -0.94 -21.83 -1.79
N GLY A 79 -0.67 -21.27 -0.61
CA GLY A 79 0.16 -20.07 -0.46
C GLY A 79 1.59 -20.24 -0.99
N ALA A 80 2.22 -21.38 -0.76
CA ALA A 80 3.55 -21.68 -1.32
C ALA A 80 3.55 -21.75 -2.85
N LYS A 81 2.50 -22.31 -3.46
CA LYS A 81 2.35 -22.34 -4.92
C LYS A 81 2.16 -20.94 -5.48
N GLN A 82 1.29 -20.14 -4.86
CA GLN A 82 1.09 -18.75 -5.25
C GLN A 82 2.37 -17.93 -5.09
N THR A 83 3.14 -18.15 -4.03
CA THR A 83 4.43 -17.46 -3.81
C THR A 83 5.40 -17.74 -4.97
N LYS A 84 5.50 -19.01 -5.40
CA LYS A 84 6.32 -19.38 -6.57
C LYS A 84 5.81 -18.73 -7.86
N ALA A 85 4.49 -18.70 -8.05
CA ALA A 85 3.88 -18.08 -9.22
C ALA A 85 4.10 -16.55 -9.25
N VAL A 86 4.02 -15.87 -8.09
CA VAL A 86 4.30 -14.44 -7.97
C VAL A 86 5.78 -14.15 -8.25
N ILE A 87 6.70 -14.97 -7.73
CA ILE A 87 8.13 -14.83 -8.04
C ILE A 87 8.37 -14.98 -9.56
N ALA A 88 7.83 -16.02 -10.17
CA ALA A 88 7.95 -16.24 -11.63
C ALA A 88 7.35 -15.08 -12.44
N ALA A 89 6.16 -14.62 -12.08
CA ALA A 89 5.54 -13.47 -12.74
C ALA A 89 6.39 -12.19 -12.66
N LEU A 90 7.10 -11.98 -11.55
CA LEU A 90 8.00 -10.84 -11.41
C LEU A 90 9.30 -11.03 -12.20
N GLU A 91 9.86 -12.24 -12.22
CA GLU A 91 11.04 -12.55 -13.05
C GLU A 91 10.74 -12.31 -14.54
N ASP A 92 9.54 -12.67 -15.00
CA ASP A 92 9.15 -12.59 -16.41
C ASP A 92 8.69 -11.18 -16.84
N TYR A 93 7.92 -10.47 -16.00
CA TYR A 93 7.20 -9.26 -16.42
C TYR A 93 7.59 -7.96 -15.70
N LEU A 94 8.34 -8.01 -14.59
CA LEU A 94 8.66 -6.79 -13.84
C LEU A 94 9.56 -5.83 -14.63
N ALA A 95 10.40 -6.36 -15.53
CA ALA A 95 11.25 -5.56 -16.41
C ALA A 95 10.47 -4.56 -17.26
N LEU A 96 9.21 -4.88 -17.62
CA LEU A 96 8.33 -4.03 -18.41
C LEU A 96 7.96 -2.72 -17.69
N PHE A 97 8.06 -2.68 -16.36
CA PHE A 97 7.61 -1.56 -15.52
C PHE A 97 8.75 -0.84 -14.80
N THR A 98 9.99 -1.32 -14.92
CA THR A 98 11.16 -0.75 -14.21
C THR A 98 11.99 0.21 -15.07
N PHE A 99 11.59 0.39 -16.34
CA PHE A 99 12.20 1.33 -17.29
C PHE A 99 13.72 1.16 -17.45
N GLY A 100 14.18 -0.09 -17.49
CA GLY A 100 15.60 -0.44 -17.61
C GLY A 100 16.36 -0.45 -16.28
N SER A 101 15.71 -0.16 -15.16
CA SER A 101 16.34 -0.27 -13.85
C SER A 101 16.51 -1.75 -13.50
N PRO A 102 17.73 -2.21 -13.19
CA PRO A 102 17.95 -3.55 -12.68
C PRO A 102 17.14 -3.80 -11.40
N PHE A 103 16.71 -5.05 -11.21
CA PHE A 103 16.02 -5.47 -10.00
C PHE A 103 16.49 -6.86 -9.59
N GLU A 104 16.36 -7.15 -8.30
CA GLU A 104 16.67 -8.44 -7.74
C GLU A 104 15.54 -8.91 -6.83
N ILE A 105 15.10 -10.15 -7.05
CA ILE A 105 14.08 -10.79 -6.23
C ILE A 105 14.75 -11.72 -5.22
N VAL A 106 14.47 -11.49 -3.95
CA VAL A 106 15.01 -12.22 -2.82
C VAL A 106 13.87 -12.90 -2.05
N ARG A 107 14.08 -14.15 -1.65
CA ARG A 107 13.11 -14.84 -0.79
C ARG A 107 13.32 -14.42 0.66
N ALA A 108 12.32 -13.77 1.24
CA ALA A 108 12.31 -13.44 2.65
C ALA A 108 11.87 -14.65 3.48
N PRO A 109 12.33 -14.78 4.74
CA PRO A 109 11.75 -15.74 5.67
C PRO A 109 10.30 -15.37 5.95
N ARG A 110 9.55 -16.33 6.51
CA ARG A 110 8.17 -16.08 6.93
C ARG A 110 8.15 -14.99 8.00
N ILE A 111 7.47 -13.89 7.70
CA ILE A 111 7.24 -12.80 8.65
C ILE A 111 6.25 -13.30 9.71
N ARG A 112 6.68 -13.27 10.98
CA ARG A 112 5.91 -13.70 12.15
C ARG A 112 5.90 -12.57 13.15
N ALA A 113 4.74 -12.27 13.73
CA ALA A 113 4.69 -11.35 14.86
C ALA A 113 5.32 -11.97 16.11
N LYS A 114 6.17 -11.19 16.80
CA LYS A 114 6.40 -11.36 18.24
C LYS A 114 5.59 -10.29 18.96
N GLY A 115 4.52 -10.69 19.66
CA GLY A 115 3.67 -9.78 20.46
C GLY A 115 2.71 -8.89 19.64
N ALA A 116 2.04 -7.96 20.34
CA ALA A 116 0.90 -7.18 19.85
C ALA A 116 1.20 -6.18 18.71
N LYS A 117 2.48 -5.87 18.42
CA LYS A 117 2.92 -4.95 17.34
C LYS A 117 3.76 -5.65 16.25
N GLY A 118 3.67 -6.98 16.15
CA GLY A 118 4.81 -7.77 15.67
C GLY A 118 5.03 -7.93 14.16
N LEU A 119 4.02 -7.79 13.28
CA LEU A 119 4.22 -8.09 11.84
C LEU A 119 4.96 -6.97 11.10
N ARG A 120 4.46 -5.73 11.20
CA ARG A 120 5.10 -4.56 10.56
C ARG A 120 6.51 -4.33 11.08
N SER A 121 6.71 -4.37 12.38
CA SER A 121 8.05 -4.23 13.00
C SER A 121 9.04 -5.29 12.51
N SER A 122 8.58 -6.54 12.36
CA SER A 122 9.40 -7.62 11.80
C SER A 122 9.74 -7.39 10.32
N ALA A 123 8.79 -6.88 9.53
CA ALA A 123 9.02 -6.51 8.14
C ALA A 123 10.00 -5.34 8.00
N THR A 124 9.85 -4.29 8.81
CA THR A 124 10.79 -3.15 8.87
C THR A 124 12.21 -3.59 9.25
N THR A 125 12.34 -4.39 10.32
CA THR A 125 13.64 -4.95 10.72
C THR A 125 14.29 -5.75 9.60
N TRP A 126 13.47 -6.43 8.78
CA TRP A 126 13.96 -7.20 7.66
C TRP A 126 14.38 -6.31 6.48
N LEU A 127 13.62 -5.26 6.15
CA LEU A 127 14.03 -4.25 5.16
C LEU A 127 15.39 -3.64 5.50
N GLU A 128 15.62 -3.30 6.77
CA GLU A 128 16.91 -2.79 7.24
C GLU A 128 18.05 -3.79 7.02
N LYS A 129 17.85 -5.05 7.46
CA LYS A 129 18.91 -6.08 7.43
C LYS A 129 19.23 -6.61 6.05
N SER A 130 18.20 -6.85 5.25
CA SER A 130 18.35 -7.27 3.86
C SER A 130 18.86 -6.14 3.00
N SER A 131 18.66 -4.89 3.46
CA SER A 131 18.65 -3.70 2.65
C SER A 131 17.77 -4.02 1.45
N THR A 132 16.45 -3.96 1.47
CA THR A 132 15.64 -4.11 0.24
C THR A 132 14.72 -2.92 0.13
N ASP A 133 14.20 -2.64 -1.06
CA ASP A 133 13.33 -1.50 -1.31
C ASP A 133 11.86 -1.85 -1.08
N LEU A 134 11.51 -3.13 -1.16
CA LEU A 134 10.15 -3.60 -0.96
C LEU A 134 10.14 -4.97 -0.30
N ILE A 135 9.25 -5.17 0.67
CA ILE A 135 8.91 -6.49 1.19
C ILE A 135 7.40 -6.74 1.08
N LEU A 136 7.07 -7.91 0.54
CA LEU A 136 5.71 -8.40 0.35
C LEU A 136 5.47 -9.65 1.20
N TRP A 137 4.41 -9.63 1.99
CA TRP A 137 3.91 -10.81 2.71
C TRP A 137 2.39 -10.85 2.65
N GLY A 138 1.79 -11.95 3.10
CA GLY A 138 0.33 -12.01 3.06
C GLY A 138 -0.26 -13.35 3.45
N HIS A 139 -1.58 -13.38 3.39
CA HIS A 139 -2.39 -14.53 3.71
C HIS A 139 -3.46 -14.77 2.64
N ARG A 140 -3.60 -16.04 2.27
CA ARG A 140 -4.59 -16.51 1.32
C ARG A 140 -5.71 -17.25 2.05
N LYS A 141 -6.94 -16.82 1.82
CA LYS A 141 -8.14 -17.57 2.25
C LYS A 141 -8.41 -18.73 1.29
N ARG A 142 -9.15 -19.75 1.74
CA ARG A 142 -9.54 -20.90 0.90
C ARG A 142 -10.52 -20.45 -0.19
N GLY A 143 -10.30 -20.92 -1.41
CA GLY A 143 -11.14 -20.66 -2.59
C GLY A 143 -10.29 -20.79 -3.87
N LYS A 144 -10.92 -21.02 -5.03
CA LYS A 144 -10.18 -21.16 -6.31
C LYS A 144 -9.81 -19.79 -6.88
N SER A 145 -10.75 -18.85 -6.90
CA SER A 145 -10.62 -17.48 -7.42
C SER A 145 -10.41 -16.41 -6.33
N THR A 146 -10.30 -16.81 -5.06
CA THR A 146 -10.15 -15.84 -3.97
C THR A 146 -8.79 -15.15 -4.04
N PRO A 147 -8.73 -13.81 -4.07
CA PRO A 147 -7.47 -13.08 -4.12
C PRO A 147 -6.64 -13.30 -2.86
N THR A 148 -5.34 -13.14 -3.01
CA THR A 148 -4.41 -13.16 -1.87
C THR A 148 -4.40 -11.78 -1.23
N LYS A 149 -4.71 -11.72 0.07
CA LYS A 149 -4.51 -10.48 0.84
C LYS A 149 -3.02 -10.32 1.09
N VAL A 150 -2.45 -9.25 0.57
CA VAL A 150 -1.03 -8.94 0.74
C VAL A 150 -0.87 -7.64 1.49
N GLU A 151 0.18 -7.61 2.28
CA GLU A 151 0.73 -6.41 2.86
C GLU A 151 2.06 -6.15 2.19
N VAL A 152 2.27 -4.91 1.80
CA VAL A 152 3.48 -4.45 1.14
C VAL A 152 4.03 -3.30 1.94
N LEU A 153 5.33 -3.37 2.23
CA LEU A 153 6.09 -2.29 2.84
C LEU A 153 7.17 -1.88 1.84
N SER A 154 7.10 -0.64 1.38
CA SER A 154 7.96 -0.10 0.32
C SER A 154 8.68 1.17 0.78
N LEU A 155 9.94 1.30 0.38
CA LEU A 155 10.73 2.52 0.55
C LEU A 155 10.37 3.59 -0.49
N GLY A 156 9.55 3.27 -1.50
CA GLY A 156 9.11 4.24 -2.51
C GLY A 156 10.25 4.96 -3.25
N GLY A 157 11.44 4.34 -3.31
CA GLY A 157 12.63 4.87 -3.97
C GLY A 157 13.58 5.70 -3.10
N SER A 158 13.17 6.18 -1.92
CA SER A 158 14.05 7.05 -1.10
C SER A 158 13.75 7.10 0.41
N LEU A 159 12.69 6.45 0.88
CA LEU A 159 12.32 6.48 2.29
C LEU A 159 13.24 5.58 3.12
N LYS A 160 13.40 5.94 4.39
CA LYS A 160 14.06 5.06 5.36
C LYS A 160 13.11 3.91 5.73
N PRO A 161 13.62 2.74 6.14
CA PRO A 161 12.78 1.59 6.53
C PRO A 161 11.72 1.88 7.59
N ASN A 162 11.99 2.80 8.53
CA ASN A 162 11.02 3.22 9.55
C ASN A 162 9.88 4.06 8.99
N ASP A 163 10.15 4.80 7.91
CA ASP A 163 9.18 5.66 7.21
C ASP A 163 8.55 4.95 6.01
N ALA A 164 8.84 3.66 5.84
CA ALA A 164 8.38 2.88 4.71
C ALA A 164 6.85 2.92 4.59
N MET A 165 6.37 3.14 3.37
CA MET A 165 4.96 3.18 3.04
C MET A 165 4.37 1.79 3.18
N HIS A 166 3.39 1.65 4.07
CA HIS A 166 2.62 0.42 4.23
C HIS A 166 1.36 0.52 3.38
N SER A 167 1.15 -0.48 2.54
CA SER A 167 -0.07 -0.61 1.73
C SER A 167 -0.63 -2.01 1.84
N GLU A 168 -1.94 -2.09 1.98
CA GLU A 168 -2.68 -3.35 1.85
C GLU A 168 -3.17 -3.51 0.42
N GLY A 169 -2.91 -4.67 -0.16
CA GLY A 169 -3.26 -5.00 -1.54
C GLY A 169 -4.00 -6.33 -1.66
N LEU A 170 -4.63 -6.50 -2.82
CA LEU A 170 -5.15 -7.79 -3.27
C LEU A 170 -4.36 -8.21 -4.51
N LEU A 171 -3.57 -9.28 -4.38
CA LEU A 171 -2.98 -9.91 -5.56
C LEU A 171 -3.99 -10.90 -6.15
N PRO A 172 -4.26 -10.81 -7.47
CA PRO A 172 -5.07 -11.81 -8.13
C PRO A 172 -4.37 -13.18 -8.03
N PHE A 173 -5.18 -14.23 -7.98
CA PHE A 173 -4.65 -15.59 -7.94
C PHE A 173 -4.21 -15.98 -9.35
N ILE A 174 -2.94 -16.35 -9.53
CA ILE A 174 -2.43 -16.74 -10.84
C ILE A 174 -2.90 -18.17 -11.10
N ASP A 175 -4.04 -18.28 -11.78
CA ASP A 175 -4.62 -19.56 -12.19
C ASP A 175 -4.23 -19.91 -13.64
N LYS A 176 -4.47 -21.16 -14.01
CA LYS A 176 -4.19 -21.68 -15.36
C LYS A 176 -5.09 -21.09 -16.44
N ALA A 177 -6.24 -20.51 -16.08
CA ALA A 177 -7.21 -20.00 -17.04
C ALA A 177 -6.67 -18.77 -17.80
N ASN A 178 -5.95 -17.90 -17.09
CA ASN A 178 -5.37 -16.70 -17.68
C ASN A 178 -4.06 -16.33 -16.95
N PRO A 179 -2.98 -17.11 -17.18
CA PRO A 179 -1.75 -16.93 -16.45
C PRO A 179 -1.03 -15.64 -16.84
N GLU A 180 -1.13 -15.21 -18.10
CA GLU A 180 -0.34 -14.09 -18.62
C GLU A 180 -0.85 -12.74 -18.12
N ALA A 181 -2.12 -12.40 -18.35
CA ALA A 181 -2.64 -11.11 -17.90
C ALA A 181 -2.66 -11.01 -16.36
N THR A 182 -2.93 -12.11 -15.67
CA THR A 182 -2.84 -12.13 -14.20
C THR A 182 -1.41 -11.91 -13.71
N SER A 183 -0.42 -12.48 -14.39
CA SER A 183 0.99 -12.30 -14.05
C SER A 183 1.47 -10.87 -14.33
N LYS A 184 1.09 -10.30 -15.48
CA LYS A 184 1.34 -8.88 -15.82
C LYS A 184 0.70 -7.94 -14.81
N ALA A 185 -0.55 -8.18 -14.41
CA ALA A 185 -1.23 -7.42 -13.37
C ALA A 185 -0.52 -7.52 -12.01
N VAL A 186 -0.08 -8.71 -11.59
CA VAL A 186 0.71 -8.88 -10.36
C VAL A 186 2.03 -8.11 -10.44
N ALA A 187 2.75 -8.23 -11.55
CA ALA A 187 4.02 -7.54 -11.74
C ALA A 187 3.84 -6.02 -11.71
N TYR A 188 2.80 -5.49 -12.37
CA TYR A 188 2.45 -4.09 -12.32
C TYR A 188 2.14 -3.61 -10.89
N LEU A 189 1.32 -4.34 -10.12
CA LEU A 189 0.97 -3.94 -8.75
C LEU A 189 2.20 -3.87 -7.83
N VAL A 190 3.17 -4.77 -8.02
CA VAL A 190 4.44 -4.74 -7.28
C VAL A 190 5.32 -3.59 -7.76
N ALA A 191 5.42 -3.36 -9.07
CA ALA A 191 6.14 -2.22 -9.63
C ALA A 191 5.57 -0.89 -9.14
N ARG A 192 4.24 -0.75 -9.11
CA ARG A 192 3.52 0.41 -8.58
C ARG A 192 3.82 0.66 -7.11
N ALA A 193 3.94 -0.39 -6.31
CA ALA A 193 4.33 -0.25 -4.90
C ALA A 193 5.81 0.14 -4.75
N LEU A 194 6.67 -0.34 -5.63
CA LEU A 194 8.09 -0.01 -5.67
C LEU A 194 8.35 1.43 -6.13
N GLN A 195 7.59 1.88 -7.13
CA GLN A 195 7.63 3.21 -7.72
C GLN A 195 6.21 3.79 -7.73
N PRO A 196 5.79 4.48 -6.65
CA PRO A 196 4.45 5.06 -6.54
C PRO A 196 4.09 6.02 -7.69
N GLY A 197 5.09 6.63 -8.33
CA GLY A 197 4.90 7.47 -9.52
C GLY A 197 4.26 6.72 -10.70
N LEU A 198 4.31 5.38 -10.76
CA LEU A 198 3.63 4.62 -11.83
C LEU A 198 2.11 4.75 -11.78
N ALA A 199 1.52 5.19 -10.67
CA ALA A 199 0.10 5.49 -10.60
C ALA A 199 -0.27 6.87 -11.18
N ASP A 200 0.74 7.74 -11.38
CA ASP A 200 0.57 9.09 -11.89
C ASP A 200 1.02 9.17 -13.35
N GLY A 201 0.07 9.43 -14.25
CA GLY A 201 0.33 9.55 -15.69
C GLY A 201 1.25 10.72 -16.06
N THR A 202 1.54 11.64 -15.14
CA THR A 202 2.43 12.77 -15.40
C THR A 202 3.85 12.58 -14.84
N ALA A 203 4.09 11.53 -14.06
CA ALA A 203 5.37 11.31 -13.40
C ALA A 203 6.48 10.84 -14.35
N PHE A 204 6.12 10.26 -15.50
CA PHE A 204 7.07 9.74 -16.49
C PHE A 204 6.77 10.27 -17.89
N ARG A 205 7.76 10.16 -18.79
CA ARG A 205 7.60 10.56 -20.19
C ARG A 205 6.66 9.60 -20.93
N ALA A 206 5.98 10.13 -21.96
CA ALA A 206 5.02 9.39 -22.78
C ALA A 206 5.59 8.07 -23.33
N GLU A 207 6.81 8.10 -23.88
CA GLU A 207 7.53 6.93 -24.43
C GLU A 207 7.63 5.75 -23.44
N LYS A 208 7.67 6.04 -22.14
CA LYS A 208 7.74 5.02 -21.08
C LYS A 208 6.35 4.56 -20.64
N LEU A 209 5.37 5.47 -20.67
CA LEU A 209 4.02 5.21 -20.18
C LEU A 209 3.13 4.50 -21.20
N GLU A 210 3.32 4.76 -22.49
CA GLU A 210 2.55 4.13 -23.58
C GLU A 210 2.55 2.60 -23.50
N PRO A 211 3.70 1.89 -23.45
CA PRO A 211 3.69 0.43 -23.33
C PRO A 211 3.08 -0.06 -22.01
N VAL A 212 3.17 0.73 -20.93
CA VAL A 212 2.54 0.38 -19.65
C VAL A 212 1.02 0.51 -19.76
N ALA A 213 0.52 1.59 -20.35
CA ALA A 213 -0.91 1.81 -20.57
C ALA A 213 -1.51 0.71 -21.45
N ASP A 214 -0.81 0.25 -22.49
CA ASP A 214 -1.24 -0.85 -23.34
C ASP A 214 -1.35 -2.17 -22.58
N ILE A 215 -0.35 -2.49 -21.75
CA ILE A 215 -0.37 -3.69 -20.89
C ILE A 215 -1.56 -3.62 -19.91
N LEU A 216 -1.79 -2.46 -19.30
CA LEU A 216 -2.92 -2.27 -18.38
C LEU A 216 -4.26 -2.44 -19.11
N MET A 217 -4.39 -1.87 -20.30
CA MET A 217 -5.59 -2.02 -21.11
C MET A 217 -5.83 -3.48 -21.50
N ALA A 218 -4.79 -4.21 -21.92
CA ALA A 218 -4.90 -5.64 -22.22
C ALA A 218 -5.37 -6.44 -20.99
N CYS A 219 -4.81 -6.17 -19.81
CA CYS A 219 -5.29 -6.79 -18.57
C CYS A 219 -6.76 -6.43 -18.26
N LEU A 220 -7.16 -5.21 -18.58
CA LEU A 220 -8.53 -4.70 -18.42
C LEU A 220 -9.49 -5.15 -19.53
N GLN A 221 -9.05 -5.85 -20.57
CA GLN A 221 -9.95 -6.52 -21.52
C GLN A 221 -10.45 -7.84 -20.94
N GLU A 222 -9.64 -8.51 -20.12
CA GLU A 222 -9.93 -9.79 -19.47
C GLU A 222 -10.43 -9.61 -18.03
N ARG A 223 -11.31 -8.60 -17.81
CA ARG A 223 -11.73 -8.14 -16.47
C ARG A 223 -12.24 -9.24 -15.57
N ASP A 224 -13.02 -10.17 -16.11
CA ASP A 224 -13.68 -11.23 -15.33
C ASP A 224 -12.69 -12.17 -14.64
N SER A 225 -11.43 -12.19 -15.08
CA SER A 225 -10.36 -12.95 -14.45
C SER A 225 -9.72 -12.25 -13.25
N LEU A 226 -9.94 -10.93 -13.10
CA LEU A 226 -9.33 -10.10 -12.07
C LEU A 226 -10.33 -9.79 -10.93
N PRO A 227 -9.88 -9.77 -9.66
CA PRO A 227 -10.68 -9.27 -8.56
C PRO A 227 -11.07 -7.80 -8.78
N GLU A 228 -12.28 -7.42 -8.39
CA GLU A 228 -12.83 -6.08 -8.60
C GLU A 228 -11.90 -4.95 -8.11
N ARG A 229 -11.34 -5.05 -6.89
CA ARG A 229 -10.40 -4.06 -6.37
C ARG A 229 -9.13 -3.92 -7.22
N THR A 230 -8.65 -5.03 -7.79
CA THR A 230 -7.53 -5.01 -8.73
C THR A 230 -7.94 -4.29 -10.01
N GLN A 231 -9.11 -4.63 -10.57
CA GLN A 231 -9.65 -3.94 -11.74
C GLN A 231 -9.76 -2.43 -11.51
N LEU A 232 -10.31 -1.99 -10.39
CA LEU A 232 -10.43 -0.57 -10.04
C LEU A 232 -9.08 0.14 -9.95
N THR A 233 -8.08 -0.54 -9.41
CA THR A 233 -6.71 0.01 -9.31
C THR A 233 -6.11 0.17 -10.71
N LEU A 234 -6.11 -0.89 -11.52
CA LEU A 234 -5.57 -0.85 -12.89
C LEU A 234 -6.32 0.15 -13.77
N GLU A 235 -7.65 0.22 -13.65
CA GLU A 235 -8.49 1.16 -14.39
C GLU A 235 -8.16 2.61 -14.01
N THR A 236 -7.93 2.89 -12.73
CA THR A 236 -7.58 4.23 -12.27
C THR A 236 -6.20 4.65 -12.75
N ASP A 237 -5.21 3.77 -12.61
CA ASP A 237 -3.86 4.08 -13.05
C ASP A 237 -3.78 4.18 -14.59
N TYR A 238 -4.48 3.30 -15.33
CA TYR A 238 -4.62 3.42 -16.79
C TYR A 238 -5.24 4.76 -17.19
N CYS A 239 -6.36 5.16 -16.58
CA CYS A 239 -7.01 6.43 -16.91
C CYS A 239 -6.10 7.63 -16.66
N SER A 240 -5.32 7.60 -15.57
CA SER A 240 -4.31 8.61 -15.26
C SER A 240 -3.26 8.72 -16.39
N MET A 241 -2.70 7.58 -16.82
CA MET A 241 -1.72 7.52 -17.94
C MET A 241 -2.34 7.96 -19.26
N ALA A 242 -3.49 7.42 -19.62
CA ALA A 242 -4.20 7.70 -20.87
C ALA A 242 -4.56 9.18 -21.02
N LEU A 243 -4.97 9.85 -19.93
CA LEU A 243 -5.23 11.29 -19.94
C LEU A 243 -3.98 12.14 -20.17
N ALA A 244 -2.82 11.68 -19.67
CA ALA A 244 -1.55 12.36 -19.84
C ALA A 244 -0.93 12.13 -21.23
N LEU A 245 -1.05 10.91 -21.77
CA LEU A 245 -0.65 10.56 -23.14
C LEU A 245 -1.51 11.30 -24.17
N GLY A 246 -2.82 11.45 -23.90
CA GLY A 246 -3.75 12.04 -24.84
C GLY A 246 -4.01 11.11 -26.04
N GLY A 247 -4.40 11.67 -27.19
CA GLY A 247 -4.75 10.90 -28.38
C GLY A 247 -6.18 10.36 -28.38
N SER A 248 -6.80 10.30 -29.56
CA SER A 248 -8.23 9.97 -29.68
C SER A 248 -8.58 8.57 -29.15
N GLU A 249 -7.68 7.60 -29.33
CA GLU A 249 -7.92 6.23 -28.87
C GLU A 249 -7.93 6.15 -27.34
N HIS A 250 -6.85 6.57 -26.68
CA HIS A 250 -6.76 6.56 -25.22
C HIS A 250 -7.90 7.35 -24.56
N LEU A 251 -8.23 8.54 -25.10
CA LEU A 251 -9.34 9.35 -24.58
C LEU A 251 -10.70 8.65 -24.75
N SER A 252 -10.96 8.00 -25.89
CA SER A 252 -12.20 7.25 -26.11
C SER A 252 -12.33 6.07 -25.14
N ARG A 253 -11.22 5.38 -24.83
CA ARG A 253 -11.18 4.33 -23.81
C ARG A 253 -11.46 4.87 -22.42
N VAL A 254 -10.85 5.99 -22.02
CA VAL A 254 -11.15 6.61 -20.71
C VAL A 254 -12.64 6.93 -20.59
N ILE A 255 -13.23 7.52 -21.63
CA ILE A 255 -14.67 7.83 -21.67
C ILE A 255 -15.51 6.55 -21.51
N GLU A 256 -15.21 5.50 -22.28
CA GLU A 256 -15.90 4.21 -22.21
C GLU A 256 -15.85 3.63 -20.79
N LEU A 257 -14.66 3.57 -20.19
CA LEU A 257 -14.44 2.99 -18.88
C LEU A 257 -15.15 3.77 -17.77
N ARG A 258 -15.04 5.10 -17.77
CA ARG A 258 -15.67 5.93 -16.73
C ARG A 258 -17.18 5.99 -16.87
N ARG A 259 -17.74 6.03 -18.09
CA ARG A 259 -19.19 5.92 -18.30
C ARG A 259 -19.74 4.59 -17.81
N ARG A 260 -19.09 3.46 -18.19
CA ARG A 260 -19.50 2.13 -17.69
C ARG A 260 -19.46 2.07 -16.17
N ARG A 261 -18.42 2.64 -15.55
CA ARG A 261 -18.25 2.63 -14.09
C ARG A 261 -19.32 3.47 -13.38
N LEU A 262 -19.62 4.66 -13.88
CA LEU A 262 -20.64 5.56 -13.31
C LEU A 262 -22.08 5.08 -13.58
N ALA A 263 -22.28 4.25 -14.61
CA ALA A 263 -23.57 3.62 -14.91
C ALA A 263 -23.81 2.30 -14.15
N GLY A 264 -22.82 1.80 -13.40
CA GLY A 264 -22.95 0.58 -12.61
C GLY A 264 -24.00 0.72 -11.51
N GLU A 265 -24.70 -0.38 -11.21
CA GLU A 265 -25.74 -0.42 -10.16
C GLU A 265 -25.15 -0.35 -8.75
N GLU A 266 -23.92 -0.82 -8.57
CA GLU A 266 -23.25 -0.80 -7.28
C GLU A 266 -22.69 0.59 -6.95
N PRO A 267 -23.01 1.16 -5.77
CA PRO A 267 -22.53 2.47 -5.39
C PRO A 267 -21.01 2.45 -5.17
N LEU A 268 -20.31 3.35 -5.84
CA LEU A 268 -18.87 3.54 -5.67
C LEU A 268 -18.58 4.25 -4.35
N LEU A 269 -17.39 4.00 -3.79
CA LEU A 269 -16.89 4.84 -2.70
C LEU A 269 -16.76 6.29 -3.19
N PRO A 270 -17.08 7.30 -2.36
CA PRO A 270 -17.12 8.70 -2.79
C PRO A 270 -15.84 9.17 -3.50
N ALA A 271 -14.67 8.78 -3.00
CA ALA A 271 -13.38 9.13 -3.61
C ALA A 271 -13.23 8.58 -5.04
N PHE A 272 -13.66 7.34 -5.29
CA PHE A 272 -13.60 6.73 -6.63
C PHE A 272 -14.64 7.33 -7.57
N GLU A 273 -15.83 7.65 -7.07
CA GLU A 273 -16.86 8.33 -7.88
C GLU A 273 -16.38 9.72 -8.33
N VAL A 274 -15.85 10.51 -7.41
CA VAL A 274 -15.30 11.84 -7.71
C VAL A 274 -14.18 11.74 -8.74
N GLN A 275 -13.23 10.83 -8.56
CA GLN A 275 -12.14 10.64 -9.52
C GLN A 275 -12.67 10.22 -10.90
N ALA A 276 -13.61 9.29 -10.96
CA ALA A 276 -14.21 8.83 -12.22
C ALA A 276 -14.90 9.98 -12.98
N ARG A 277 -15.61 10.86 -12.26
CA ARG A 277 -16.23 12.05 -12.84
C ARG A 277 -15.20 13.08 -13.34
N ILE A 278 -14.12 13.30 -12.60
CA ILE A 278 -13.03 14.19 -13.01
C ILE A 278 -12.37 13.67 -14.27
N ASP A 279 -12.01 12.38 -14.30
CA ASP A 279 -11.35 11.77 -15.45
C ASP A 279 -12.24 11.80 -16.70
N LEU A 280 -13.54 11.51 -16.54
CA LEU A 280 -14.51 11.58 -17.64
C LEU A 280 -14.63 13.00 -18.19
N GLY A 281 -14.78 14.00 -17.31
CA GLY A 281 -14.87 15.40 -17.70
C GLY A 281 -13.61 15.87 -18.42
N ARG A 282 -12.42 15.53 -17.91
CA ARG A 282 -11.14 15.85 -18.56
C ARG A 282 -11.02 15.19 -19.94
N ALA A 283 -11.38 13.91 -20.05
CA ALA A 283 -11.29 13.19 -21.32
C ALA A 283 -12.22 13.79 -22.39
N LEU A 284 -13.47 14.12 -22.02
CA LEU A 284 -14.44 14.77 -22.90
C LEU A 284 -13.97 16.14 -23.36
N LEU A 285 -13.40 16.97 -22.45
CA LEU A 285 -12.84 18.27 -22.81
C LEU A 285 -11.64 18.13 -23.75
N HIS A 286 -10.71 17.21 -23.47
CA HIS A 286 -9.57 16.94 -24.34
C HIS A 286 -10.03 16.51 -25.75
N GLN A 287 -11.04 15.64 -25.85
CA GLN A 287 -11.58 15.22 -27.13
C GLN A 287 -12.24 16.39 -27.88
N ALA A 288 -12.99 17.24 -27.16
CA ALA A 288 -13.64 18.42 -27.72
C ALA A 288 -12.64 19.52 -28.15
N GLN A 289 -11.42 19.56 -27.62
CA GLN A 289 -10.39 20.50 -28.09
C GLN A 289 -9.96 20.18 -29.53
N SER A 290 -9.89 18.90 -29.90
CA SER A 290 -9.52 18.47 -31.26
C SER A 290 -10.63 18.70 -32.28
N ASN A 291 -11.88 18.45 -31.88
CA ASN A 291 -13.09 18.64 -32.69
C ASN A 291 -14.16 19.24 -31.78
N PHE A 292 -14.36 20.56 -31.88
CA PHE A 292 -15.27 21.28 -30.99
C PHE A 292 -16.69 20.71 -31.08
N ASP A 293 -17.16 20.18 -29.95
CA ASP A 293 -18.49 19.61 -29.78
C ASP A 293 -19.13 20.21 -28.50
N PRO A 294 -20.09 21.14 -28.64
CA PRO A 294 -20.70 21.80 -27.50
C PRO A 294 -21.51 20.84 -26.61
N VAL A 295 -21.97 19.70 -27.14
CA VAL A 295 -22.68 18.68 -26.36
C VAL A 295 -21.71 17.98 -25.42
N ARG A 296 -20.54 17.56 -25.92
CA ARG A 296 -19.49 16.96 -25.09
C ARG A 296 -18.95 17.92 -24.03
N VAL A 297 -18.77 19.19 -24.38
CA VAL A 297 -18.33 20.21 -23.42
C VAL A 297 -19.36 20.35 -22.29
N ARG A 298 -20.65 20.36 -22.61
CA ARG A 298 -21.72 20.43 -21.60
C ARG A 298 -21.72 19.20 -20.69
N GLU A 299 -21.66 18.00 -21.27
CA GLU A 299 -21.57 16.74 -20.52
C GLU A 299 -20.35 16.75 -19.57
N ALA A 300 -19.19 17.18 -20.07
CA ALA A 300 -17.98 17.28 -19.26
C ALA A 300 -18.15 18.22 -18.06
N MET A 301 -18.77 19.39 -18.30
CA MET A 301 -19.05 20.36 -17.25
C MET A 301 -20.02 19.84 -16.19
N ASP A 302 -21.03 19.08 -16.59
CA ASP A 302 -21.98 18.49 -15.65
C ASP A 302 -21.30 17.47 -14.72
N HIS A 303 -20.42 16.61 -15.27
CA HIS A 303 -19.62 15.69 -14.43
C HIS A 303 -18.67 16.43 -13.48
N LEU A 304 -18.00 17.48 -13.95
CA LEU A 304 -17.06 18.25 -13.14
C LEU A 304 -17.75 19.06 -12.05
N LYS A 305 -18.93 19.64 -12.32
CA LYS A 305 -19.74 20.32 -11.29
C LYS A 305 -20.13 19.36 -10.17
N LEU A 306 -20.64 18.17 -10.52
CA LEU A 306 -20.99 17.15 -9.53
C LEU A 306 -19.77 16.70 -8.73
N ALA A 307 -18.60 16.55 -9.36
CA ALA A 307 -17.35 16.24 -8.64
C ALA A 307 -16.98 17.34 -7.65
N VAL A 308 -17.08 18.62 -8.04
CA VAL A 308 -16.81 19.77 -7.16
C VAL A 308 -17.79 19.82 -5.99
N GLU A 309 -19.08 19.60 -6.21
CA GLU A 309 -20.08 19.54 -5.14
C GLU A 309 -19.77 18.46 -4.11
N ARG A 310 -19.34 17.28 -4.58
CA ARG A 310 -18.93 16.18 -3.71
C ARG A 310 -17.65 16.50 -2.93
N LEU A 311 -16.67 17.14 -3.57
CA LEU A 311 -15.44 17.59 -2.91
C LEU A 311 -15.69 18.68 -1.88
N LYS A 312 -16.66 19.58 -2.10
CA LYS A 312 -17.08 20.57 -1.08
C LYS A 312 -17.64 19.92 0.18
N GLY A 313 -18.18 18.71 0.07
CA GLY A 313 -18.63 17.91 1.21
C GLY A 313 -17.51 17.19 1.95
N ASP A 314 -16.26 17.21 1.45
CA ASP A 314 -15.13 16.51 2.08
C ASP A 314 -14.68 17.25 3.35
N PRO A 315 -14.70 16.57 4.53
CA PRO A 315 -14.35 17.20 5.80
C PRO A 315 -12.91 17.73 5.84
N ILE A 316 -11.97 17.10 5.11
CA ILE A 316 -10.58 17.55 5.06
C ILE A 316 -10.47 18.85 4.26
N LEU A 317 -11.17 18.95 3.13
CA LEU A 317 -11.18 20.17 2.32
C LEU A 317 -11.90 21.32 3.04
N GLN A 318 -13.00 21.03 3.73
CA GLN A 318 -13.68 22.02 4.57
C GLN A 318 -12.77 22.52 5.69
N LEU A 319 -12.07 21.62 6.38
CA LEU A 319 -11.12 21.99 7.42
C LEU A 319 -9.96 22.83 6.87
N ALA A 320 -9.43 22.47 5.69
CA ALA A 320 -8.38 23.23 5.02
C ALA A 320 -8.86 24.63 4.61
N GLN A 321 -10.09 24.75 4.08
CA GLN A 321 -10.71 26.02 3.73
C GLN A 321 -10.94 26.89 4.97
N ALA A 322 -11.49 26.33 6.05
CA ALA A 322 -11.69 27.04 7.32
C ALA A 322 -10.36 27.50 7.92
N THR A 323 -9.32 26.67 7.86
CA THR A 323 -7.97 27.02 8.31
C THR A 323 -7.39 28.15 7.47
N ASN A 324 -7.49 28.09 6.15
CA ASN A 324 -7.03 29.15 5.25
C ASN A 324 -7.78 30.48 5.49
N GLN A 325 -9.10 30.43 5.72
CA GLN A 325 -9.89 31.61 6.07
C GLN A 325 -9.43 32.21 7.40
N ALA A 326 -9.19 31.38 8.43
CA ALA A 326 -8.67 31.85 9.72
C ALA A 326 -7.28 32.48 9.60
N VAL A 327 -6.39 31.91 8.78
CA VAL A 327 -5.06 32.48 8.49
C VAL A 327 -5.18 33.83 7.78
N GLN A 328 -6.05 33.94 6.77
CA GLN A 328 -6.29 35.20 6.05
C GLN A 328 -6.88 36.27 6.98
N GLN A 329 -7.82 35.90 7.85
CA GLN A 329 -8.36 36.80 8.88
C GLN A 329 -7.27 37.27 9.84
N GLY A 330 -6.40 36.37 10.31
CA GLY A 330 -5.25 36.72 11.15
C GLY A 330 -4.27 37.67 10.44
N GLN A 331 -3.98 37.43 9.16
CA GLN A 331 -3.15 38.32 8.34
C GLN A 331 -3.79 39.70 8.16
N ALA A 332 -5.10 39.77 7.92
CA ALA A 332 -5.85 41.02 7.81
C ALA A 332 -5.84 41.80 9.15
N MET A 333 -6.00 41.12 10.28
CA MET A 333 -5.91 41.74 11.61
C MET A 333 -4.51 42.30 11.89
N LEU A 334 -3.44 41.57 11.53
CA LEU A 334 -2.06 42.06 11.65
C LEU A 334 -1.79 43.25 10.72
N ALA A 335 -2.28 43.20 9.48
CA ALA A 335 -2.17 44.31 8.53
C ALA A 335 -2.92 45.56 9.02
N ASN A 336 -4.12 45.39 9.58
CA ASN A 336 -4.90 46.48 10.17
C ASN A 336 -4.19 47.07 11.40
N ARG A 337 -3.66 46.24 12.31
CA ARG A 337 -2.87 46.71 13.47
C ARG A 337 -1.62 47.49 13.04
N LYS A 338 -0.92 47.05 12.00
CA LYS A 338 0.21 47.80 11.42
C LYS A 338 -0.22 49.15 10.86
N ARG A 339 -1.38 49.25 10.19
CA ARG A 339 -1.93 50.52 9.70
C ARG A 339 -2.25 51.48 10.86
N PHE A 340 -2.92 51.03 11.91
CA PHE A 340 -3.21 51.86 13.09
C PHE A 340 -1.95 52.28 13.88
N SER A 341 -0.90 51.46 13.88
CA SER A 341 0.38 51.81 14.50
C SER A 341 1.16 52.89 13.75
N VAL A 342 0.94 53.05 12.44
CA VAL A 342 1.66 54.02 11.59
C VAL A 342 0.92 55.36 11.52
N THR A 343 -0.42 55.37 11.56
CA THR A 343 -1.21 56.63 11.57
C THR A 343 -1.45 57.23 12.95
N GLY A 344 -1.27 56.48 14.05
CA GLY A 344 -1.47 56.99 15.42
C GLY A 344 -0.28 57.72 16.06
N GLY A 345 0.90 57.70 15.43
CA GLY A 345 2.15 58.18 16.03
C GLY A 345 2.57 59.63 15.72
N SER A 346 1.87 60.34 14.83
CA SER A 346 2.40 61.61 14.26
C SER A 346 1.55 62.87 14.46
N THR A 347 0.47 62.84 15.27
CA THR A 347 -0.43 64.01 15.41
C THR A 347 -0.76 64.45 16.83
N LEU A 348 -0.07 63.97 17.88
CA LEU A 348 -0.40 64.28 19.27
C LEU A 348 0.69 65.02 20.08
N LEU A 349 1.44 65.95 19.46
CA LEU A 349 2.31 66.89 20.20
C LEU A 349 2.29 68.33 19.64
N SER A 350 1.15 68.80 19.13
CA SER A 350 0.98 70.22 18.81
C SER A 350 -0.47 70.64 19.05
N ASN A 351 -0.79 70.96 20.31
CA ASN A 351 -1.79 71.95 20.76
C ASN A 351 -2.39 71.52 22.09
N ALA A 352 -1.68 71.84 23.18
CA ALA A 352 -2.27 71.93 24.51
C ALA A 352 -2.42 73.42 24.86
N VAL A 353 -3.60 73.98 24.60
CA VAL A 353 -4.12 75.17 25.27
C VAL A 353 -5.58 74.89 25.61
N ALA A 354 -5.90 75.06 26.89
CA ALA A 354 -7.10 74.62 27.61
C ALA A 354 -8.30 75.60 27.49
N PRO A 355 -9.32 75.58 28.37
CA PRO A 355 -10.42 74.61 28.48
C PRO A 355 -11.82 75.31 28.48
N GLY A 356 -12.92 74.56 28.32
CA GLY A 356 -14.27 75.15 28.39
C GLY A 356 -15.43 74.16 28.47
N ILE A 357 -15.77 73.78 29.71
CA ILE A 357 -17.10 73.57 30.31
C ILE A 357 -18.29 73.31 29.36
N GLY A 358 -19.02 72.19 29.56
CA GLY A 358 -20.39 72.10 29.07
C GLY A 358 -21.06 70.73 29.02
N GLN A 359 -21.63 70.33 30.16
CA GLN A 359 -22.88 69.57 30.33
C GLN A 359 -22.99 68.09 29.93
N VAL A 360 -23.45 67.33 30.93
CA VAL A 360 -23.95 65.96 30.90
C VAL A 360 -25.48 66.01 30.85
N THR A 361 -26.11 65.23 29.98
CA THR A 361 -27.47 64.69 30.16
C THR A 361 -27.65 63.38 29.36
N PRO A 362 -28.61 62.51 29.76
CA PRO A 362 -28.37 61.06 29.80
C PRO A 362 -29.33 60.18 28.96
N VAL A 363 -28.85 58.98 28.56
CA VAL A 363 -29.56 57.64 28.54
C VAL A 363 -30.77 57.54 27.54
N PRO A 364 -31.38 56.38 27.12
CA PRO A 364 -31.18 54.92 27.23
C PRO A 364 -31.28 54.20 25.83
N PRO A 365 -31.82 52.97 25.68
CA PRO A 365 -31.23 51.67 25.98
C PRO A 365 -31.13 50.75 24.74
N ILE A 366 -30.48 49.61 24.96
CA ILE A 366 -30.27 48.50 24.04
C ILE A 366 -31.61 47.76 23.77
N PRO A 367 -31.98 47.50 22.50
CA PRO A 367 -33.03 46.57 22.16
C PRO A 367 -32.51 45.12 22.13
N GLN A 368 -33.38 44.20 22.56
CA GLN A 368 -33.16 42.75 22.65
C GLN A 368 -32.86 42.08 21.31
#